data_AF-A0A2C9KNE9-F1
#
_entry.id   AF-A0A2C9KNE9-F1
#
_cell.length_a   1.000
_cell.length_b   1.000
_cell.length_c   1.000
_cell.angle_alpha   90.00
_cell.angle_beta   90.00
_cell.angle_gamma   90.00
#
_symmetry.space_group_name_H-M   'P 1'
#
loop_
_entity.id
_entity.type
_entity.pdbx_description
1 polymer ?
#
loop_
_entity_poly.entity_id
_entity_poly.type
_entity_poly.pdbx_seq_one_letter_code
_entity_poly.pdbx_strand_id
1 'polypeptide(L)'
;MEIALNKESSRKTPTLVAFRDGERHFASEAQTTALRYPQKAVGYLMQIIGRQFDDPQVQLFRKRFPYYDMLKDEERGTVLFKIDE
;
A
#
# COMPACT_ATOMS: atom_id res chain seq x y z
N MET A 1 -17.79 7.84 -24.62
CA MET A 1 -16.85 7.97 -23.47
C MET A 1 -15.57 7.27 -23.85
N GLU A 2 -14.46 8.01 -23.88
CA GLU A 2 -13.12 7.44 -24.09
C GLU A 2 -12.38 7.36 -22.77
N ILE A 3 -11.52 6.35 -22.61
CA ILE A 3 -10.72 6.12 -21.40
C ILE A 3 -9.25 6.26 -21.77
N ALA A 4 -8.56 7.20 -21.12
CA ALA A 4 -7.12 7.37 -21.27
C ALA A 4 -6.38 6.10 -20.80
N LEU A 5 -5.41 5.66 -21.59
CA LEU A 5 -4.58 4.50 -21.26
C LEU A 5 -3.41 4.92 -20.37
N ASN A 6 -2.95 4.02 -19.51
CA ASN A 6 -1.71 4.20 -18.76
C ASN A 6 -0.46 3.88 -19.63
N LYS A 7 0.73 3.97 -19.02
CA LYS A 7 2.02 3.71 -19.69
C LYS A 7 2.09 2.29 -20.29
N GLU A 8 1.36 1.35 -19.72
CA GLU A 8 1.27 -0.04 -20.14
C GLU A 8 0.13 -0.30 -21.13
N SER A 9 -0.46 0.75 -21.73
CA SER A 9 -1.61 0.66 -22.65
C SER A 9 -2.86 0.00 -22.04
N SER A 10 -2.97 -0.02 -20.71
CA SER A 10 -4.13 -0.54 -19.98
C SER A 10 -5.08 0.58 -19.60
N ARG A 11 -6.38 0.26 -19.55
CA ARG A 11 -7.46 1.15 -19.05
C ARG A 11 -7.58 1.14 -17.53
N LYS A 12 -6.81 0.30 -16.83
CA LYS A 12 -6.83 0.16 -15.38
C LYS A 12 -5.42 0.17 -14.81
N THR A 13 -5.24 0.97 -13.76
CA THR A 13 -3.98 1.05 -13.01
C THR A 13 -4.18 0.44 -11.62
N PRO A 14 -3.38 -0.56 -11.22
CA PRO A 14 -3.42 -1.11 -9.87
C PRO A 14 -3.15 -0.04 -8.80
N THR A 15 -3.95 -0.04 -7.74
CA THR A 15 -3.80 0.88 -6.60
C THR A 15 -2.83 0.32 -5.56
N LEU A 16 -1.54 0.33 -5.90
CA LEU A 16 -0.44 -0.08 -5.03
C LEU A 16 0.72 0.90 -5.15
N VAL A 17 1.46 1.07 -4.07
CA VAL A 17 2.72 1.83 -4.05
C VAL A 17 3.80 0.92 -3.50
N ALA A 18 4.93 0.84 -4.18
CA ALA A 18 6.09 0.09 -3.70
C ALA A 18 7.29 1.02 -3.50
N PHE A 19 8.09 0.73 -2.49
CA PHE A 19 9.33 1.43 -2.19
C PHE A 19 10.48 0.45 -2.32
N ARG A 20 11.41 0.73 -3.24
CA ARG A 20 12.53 -0.17 -3.50
C ARG A 20 13.70 0.64 -4.04
N ASP A 21 14.91 0.33 -3.55
CA ASP A 21 16.16 0.91 -4.06
C ASP A 21 16.17 2.46 -4.01
N GLY A 22 15.50 3.06 -3.02
CA GLY A 22 15.35 4.51 -2.86
C GLY A 22 14.30 5.15 -3.77
N GLU A 23 13.62 4.35 -4.60
CA GLU A 23 12.60 4.81 -5.54
C GLU A 23 11.18 4.39 -5.12
N ARG A 24 10.19 5.13 -5.62
CA ARG A 24 8.79 4.78 -5.50
C ARG A 24 8.25 4.30 -6.83
N HIS A 25 7.73 3.09 -6.84
CA HIS A 25 7.10 2.48 -7.99
C HIS A 25 5.57 2.47 -7.85
N PHE A 26 4.90 2.53 -9.00
CA PHE A 26 3.44 2.51 -9.11
C PHE A 26 3.01 1.47 -10.16
N ALA A 27 1.71 1.24 -10.28
CA ALA A 27 1.13 0.42 -11.34
C ALA A 27 1.76 -0.99 -11.42
N SER A 28 2.17 -1.42 -12.62
CA SER A 28 2.67 -2.78 -12.87
C SER A 28 4.00 -3.07 -12.17
N GLU A 29 4.85 -2.05 -12.01
CA GLU A 29 6.13 -2.18 -11.30
C GLU A 29 5.90 -2.42 -9.80
N ALA A 30 4.97 -1.68 -9.20
CA ALA A 30 4.57 -1.90 -7.80
C ALA A 30 3.96 -3.30 -7.60
N GLN A 31 3.14 -3.77 -8.54
CA GLN A 31 2.55 -5.10 -8.48
C GLN A 31 3.60 -6.22 -8.55
N THR A 32 4.61 -6.05 -9.41
CA THR A 32 5.74 -6.99 -9.51
C THR A 32 6.55 -7.02 -8.22
N THR A 33 6.76 -5.86 -7.60
CA THR A 33 7.41 -5.75 -6.29
C THR A 33 6.58 -6.40 -5.20
N ALA A 34 5.26 -6.22 -5.18
CA ALA A 34 4.37 -6.85 -4.20
C ALA A 34 4.41 -8.38 -4.25
N LEU A 35 4.57 -8.96 -5.45
CA LEU A 35 4.70 -10.42 -5.62
C LEU A 35 6.03 -10.96 -5.07
N ARG A 36 7.12 -10.19 -5.16
CA ARG A 36 8.47 -10.64 -4.78
C ARG A 36 8.87 -10.22 -3.37
N TYR A 37 8.46 -9.03 -2.94
CA TYR A 37 8.81 -8.37 -1.69
C TYR A 37 7.54 -7.71 -1.11
N PRO A 38 6.58 -8.52 -0.59
CA PRO A 38 5.27 -8.02 -0.17
C PRO A 38 5.34 -6.95 0.93
N GLN A 39 6.34 -6.99 1.80
CA GLN A 39 6.58 -5.98 2.83
C GLN A 39 6.94 -4.60 2.26
N LYS A 40 7.45 -4.53 1.03
CA LYS A 40 7.89 -3.29 0.37
C LYS A 40 6.82 -2.64 -0.51
N ALA A 41 5.64 -3.26 -0.65
CA ALA A 41 4.59 -2.77 -1.52
C ALA A 41 3.24 -2.74 -0.80
N VAL A 42 2.70 -1.55 -0.59
CA VAL A 42 1.47 -1.35 0.17
C VAL A 42 0.29 -1.15 -0.78
N GLY A 43 -0.75 -1.96 -0.61
CA GLY A 43 -2.00 -1.90 -1.36
C GLY A 43 -3.23 -1.82 -0.45
N TYR A 44 -4.42 -1.72 -1.04
CA TYR A 44 -5.71 -1.68 -0.32
C TYR A 44 -5.84 -0.57 0.74
N LEU A 45 -5.02 0.49 0.63
CA LEU A 45 -4.98 1.61 1.58
C LEU A 45 -6.33 2.28 1.80
N MET A 46 -7.19 2.29 0.78
CA MET A 46 -8.55 2.84 0.88
C MET A 46 -9.41 2.18 1.97
N GLN A 47 -9.08 0.96 2.41
CA GLN A 47 -9.82 0.28 3.50
C GLN A 47 -9.56 0.92 4.87
N ILE A 48 -8.38 1.53 5.05
CA ILE A 48 -7.89 2.00 6.35
C ILE A 48 -7.50 3.48 6.39
N ILE A 49 -7.55 4.18 5.25
CA ILE A 49 -7.17 5.59 5.17
C ILE A 49 -7.99 6.44 6.16
N GLY A 50 -7.30 7.24 6.98
CA GLY A 50 -7.92 8.11 7.99
C GLY A 50 -8.47 7.38 9.22
N ARG A 51 -8.35 6.05 9.32
CA ARG A 51 -8.76 5.30 10.51
C ARG A 51 -7.70 5.37 11.60
N GLN A 52 -8.18 5.32 12.85
CA GLN A 52 -7.33 5.17 14.02
C GLN A 52 -6.69 3.78 14.05
N PHE A 53 -5.47 3.67 14.59
CA PHE A 53 -4.72 2.43 14.64
C PHE A 53 -5.47 1.29 15.37
N ASP A 54 -6.27 1.66 16.36
CA ASP A 54 -7.04 0.73 17.20
C ASP A 54 -8.40 0.34 16.57
N ASP A 55 -8.75 0.85 15.37
CA ASP A 55 -10.00 0.53 14.66
C ASP A 55 -10.05 -0.96 14.29
N PRO A 56 -11.18 -1.67 14.52
CA PRO A 56 -11.34 -3.08 14.16
C PRO A 56 -11.02 -3.41 12.69
N GLN A 57 -11.27 -2.49 11.76
CA GLN A 57 -10.92 -2.64 10.34
C GLN A 57 -9.40 -2.59 10.12
N VAL A 58 -8.67 -1.76 10.87
CA VAL A 58 -7.20 -1.74 10.84
C VAL A 58 -6.65 -3.05 11.41
N GLN A 59 -7.24 -3.57 12.50
CA GLN A 59 -6.85 -4.85 13.07
C GLN A 59 -7.14 -6.02 12.11
N LEU A 60 -8.27 -5.97 11.39
CA LEU A 60 -8.58 -6.95 10.35
C LEU A 60 -7.61 -6.85 9.16
N PHE A 61 -7.27 -5.62 8.74
CA PHE A 61 -6.27 -5.38 7.70
C PHE A 61 -4.91 -5.97 8.11
N ARG A 62 -4.48 -5.76 9.35
CA ARG A 62 -3.25 -6.35 9.92
C ARG A 62 -3.24 -7.87 9.84
N LYS A 63 -4.37 -8.50 10.17
CA LYS A 63 -4.52 -9.96 10.10
C LYS A 63 -4.47 -10.49 8.65
N ARG A 64 -5.03 -9.75 7.70
CA ARG A 64 -5.02 -10.12 6.27
C ARG A 64 -3.65 -9.93 5.62
N PHE A 65 -2.89 -8.95 6.08
CA PHE A 65 -1.59 -8.56 5.52
C PHE A 65 -0.51 -8.55 6.62
N PRO A 66 -0.14 -9.73 7.17
CA PRO A 66 0.74 -9.83 8.33
C PRO A 66 2.20 -9.45 8.05
N TYR A 67 2.57 -9.28 6.78
CA TYR A 67 3.91 -8.89 6.34
C TYR A 67 4.14 -7.38 6.34
N TYR A 68 3.11 -6.55 6.55
CA TYR A 68 3.29 -5.12 6.75
C TYR A 68 3.68 -4.83 8.20
N ASP A 69 4.76 -4.07 8.36
CA ASP A 69 5.11 -3.49 9.65
C ASP A 69 4.30 -2.19 9.83
N MET A 70 3.28 -2.27 10.68
CA MET A 70 2.35 -1.17 10.94
C MET A 70 2.56 -0.60 12.34
N LEU A 71 2.80 0.70 12.39
CA LEU A 71 3.02 1.46 13.62
C LEU A 71 1.89 2.47 13.84
N LYS A 72 1.66 2.82 15.10
CA LYS A 72 0.74 3.90 15.46
C LYS A 72 1.48 5.23 15.33
N ASP A 73 0.90 6.16 14.60
CA ASP A 73 1.34 7.56 14.59
C ASP A 73 1.06 8.18 15.96
N GLU A 74 2.10 8.68 16.64
CA GLU A 74 1.97 9.24 18.00
C GLU A 74 1.20 10.57 18.02
N GLU A 75 1.27 11.35 16.93
CA GLU A 75 0.60 12.65 16.83
C GLU A 75 -0.86 12.48 16.36
N ARG A 76 -1.08 11.64 15.36
CA ARG A 76 -2.39 11.51 14.69
C ARG A 76 -3.22 10.32 15.16
N GLY A 77 -2.59 9.34 15.82
CA GLY A 77 -3.21 8.07 16.20
C GLY A 77 -3.50 7.13 15.03
N THR A 78 -3.16 7.50 13.80
CA THR A 78 -3.40 6.75 12.56
C THR A 78 -2.33 5.69 12.27
N VAL A 79 -2.46 5.00 11.14
CA VAL A 79 -1.53 3.93 10.73
C VAL A 79 -0.34 4.49 9.95
N LEU A 80 0.88 4.11 10.35
CA LEU A 80 2.13 4.27 9.60
C LEU A 80 2.61 2.91 9.09
N PHE A 81 3.27 2.89 7.93
CA PHE A 81 3.93 1.70 7.38
C PHE A 81 5.43 1.88 7.44
N LYS A 82 6.12 1.00 8.16
CA LYS A 82 7.59 0.93 8.17
C LYS A 82 8.04 0.01 7.04
N ILE A 83 8.84 0.53 6.10
CA ILE A 83 9.27 -0.22 4.90
C ILE A 83 10.77 -0.55 4.94
N ASP A 84 11.58 0.39 5.37
CA ASP A 84 13.02 0.22 5.60
C ASP A 84 13.33 0.54 7.09
N GLU A 85 14.57 0.26 7.54
CA GLU A 85 14.99 0.49 8.93
C GLU A 85 14.89 1.94 9.40
#